data_AF-A0A966TBD9-F1
#
_entry.id   AF-A0A966TBD9-F1
#
_cell.length_a   1.000
_cell.length_b   1.000
_cell.length_c   1.000
_cell.angle_alpha   90.00
_cell.angle_beta   90.00
_cell.angle_gamma   90.00
#
_symmetry.space_group_name_H-M   'P 1'
#
loop_
_entity.id
_entity.type
_entity.pdbx_description
1 polymer ?
#
loop_
_entity_poly.entity_id
_entity_poly.type
_entity_poly.pdbx_seq_one_letter_code
_entity_poly.pdbx_strand_id
1 'polypeptide(L)' 'KVGDHYIFGVSATKDYLLFGIWNQDVHKQLADRFTGLMQLKKTVRLPADWKVDTKLLDDIVRLSVGARR' A
#
# COMPACT_ATOMS: atom_id res chain seq x y z
N LYS A 1 2.78 1.98 -11.75
CA LYS A 1 1.95 1.12 -12.64
C LYS A 1 2.87 0.31 -13.54
N VAL A 2 2.49 -0.88 -13.96
CA VAL A 2 3.20 -1.63 -15.02
C VAL A 2 2.23 -1.86 -16.17
N GLY A 3 2.43 -1.15 -17.28
CA GLY A 3 1.40 -1.00 -18.30
C GLY A 3 0.16 -0.36 -17.70
N ASP A 4 -1.00 -1.00 -17.87
CA ASP A 4 -2.30 -0.56 -17.35
C ASP A 4 -2.61 -1.06 -15.93
N HIS A 5 -1.71 -1.86 -15.34
CA HIS A 5 -1.90 -2.39 -14.00
C HIS A 5 -1.36 -1.42 -12.94
N TYR A 6 -2.27 -0.88 -12.12
CA TYR A 6 -1.93 -0.11 -10.94
C TYR A 6 -1.37 -1.02 -9.85
N ILE A 7 -0.27 -0.59 -9.22
CA ILE A 7 0.43 -1.33 -8.16
C ILE A 7 -0.07 -0.82 -6.81
N PHE A 8 0.23 0.44 -6.53
CA PHE A 8 -0.28 1.19 -5.39
C PHE A 8 -0.50 2.65 -5.77
N GLY A 9 -1.21 3.37 -4.92
CA GLY A 9 -1.40 4.81 -5.02
C GLY A 9 -1.41 5.45 -3.63
N VAL A 10 -1.04 6.73 -3.58
CA VAL A 10 -1.08 7.53 -2.35
C VAL A 10 -1.79 8.83 -2.64
N SER A 11 -2.76 9.18 -1.82
CA SER A 11 -3.42 10.48 -1.85
C SER A 11 -3.13 11.22 -0.55
N ALA A 12 -2.59 12.43 -0.65
CA ALA A 12 -2.40 13.28 0.52
C ALA A 12 -3.70 14.00 0.88
N THR A 13 -4.05 13.99 2.16
CA THR A 13 -5.12 14.82 2.72
C THR A 13 -4.53 15.78 3.76
N LYS A 14 -5.37 16.61 4.39
CA LYS A 14 -4.91 17.57 5.40
C LYS A 14 -4.22 16.90 6.60
N ASP A 15 -4.74 15.75 7.05
CA ASP A 15 -4.35 15.14 8.33
C ASP A 15 -3.70 13.75 8.18
N TYR A 16 -3.82 13.12 7.01
CA TYR A 16 -3.32 11.77 6.76
C TYR A 16 -2.99 11.51 5.30
N LEU A 17 -2.20 10.48 5.05
CA LEU A 17 -2.01 9.92 3.71
C LEU A 17 -2.92 8.71 3.55
N LEU A 18 -3.67 8.66 2.45
CA LEU A 18 -4.45 7.50 2.08
C LEU A 18 -3.62 6.62 1.15
N PHE A 19 -3.19 5.47 1.65
CA PHE A 19 -2.37 4.51 0.92
C PHE A 19 -3.25 3.37 0.40
N GLY A 20 -3.21 3.08 -0.89
CA GLY A 20 -4.01 2.01 -1.50
C GLY A 20 -3.15 1.02 -2.28
N ILE A 21 -3.32 -0.27 -2.01
CA ILE A 21 -2.73 -1.36 -2.80
C ILE A 21 -3.83 -1.94 -3.69
N TRP A 22 -3.59 -2.02 -4.99
CA TRP A 22 -4.62 -2.45 -5.94
C TRP A 22 -4.87 -3.97 -5.88
N ASN A 23 -3.80 -4.74 -5.73
CA ASN A 23 -3.89 -6.20 -5.61
C ASN A 23 -4.28 -6.60 -4.17
N GLN A 24 -5.46 -7.21 -4.02
CA GLN A 24 -6.02 -7.62 -2.73
C GLN A 24 -5.24 -8.76 -2.07
N ASP A 25 -4.63 -9.65 -2.85
CA ASP A 25 -3.81 -10.74 -2.31
C ASP A 25 -2.50 -10.20 -1.75
N VAL A 26 -1.90 -9.19 -2.40
CA VAL A 26 -0.73 -8.46 -1.89
C VAL A 26 -1.11 -7.68 -0.62
N HIS A 27 -2.28 -7.04 -0.60
CA HIS A 27 -2.76 -6.35 0.61
C HIS A 27 -2.90 -7.30 1.80
N LYS A 28 -3.44 -8.51 1.59
CA LYS A 28 -3.55 -9.53 2.65
C LYS A 28 -2.18 -10.01 3.13
N GLN A 29 -1.23 -10.25 2.23
CA GLN A 29 0.13 -10.67 2.58
C GLN A 29 0.89 -9.63 3.41
N LEU A 30 0.55 -8.34 3.24
CA LEU A 30 1.19 -7.23 3.93
C LEU A 30 0.36 -6.69 5.11
N ALA A 31 -0.78 -7.29 5.44
CA ALA A 31 -1.69 -6.79 6.47
C ALA A 31 -0.99 -6.62 7.84
N ASP A 32 -0.10 -7.56 8.19
CA ASP A 32 0.67 -7.52 9.44
C ASP A 32 1.62 -6.32 9.51
N ARG A 33 2.13 -5.85 8.36
CA ARG A 33 3.00 -4.66 8.27
C ARG A 33 2.24 -3.36 8.55
N PHE A 34 0.91 -3.39 8.43
CA PHE A 34 0.03 -2.27 8.74
C PHE A 34 -0.62 -2.39 10.12
N THR A 35 -0.12 -3.28 10.98
CA THR A 35 -0.61 -3.42 12.36
C THR A 35 -0.39 -2.11 13.13
N GLY A 36 -1.44 -1.63 13.81
CA GLY A 36 -1.43 -0.34 14.52
C GLY A 36 -1.75 0.88 13.65
N LEU A 37 -1.88 0.70 12.33
CA LEU A 37 -2.41 1.72 11.42
C LEU A 37 -3.90 1.49 11.18
N MET A 38 -4.63 2.55 10.84
CA MET A 38 -6.06 2.43 10.54
C MET A 38 -6.27 1.80 9.16
N GLN A 39 -6.55 0.49 9.15
CA GLN A 39 -6.84 -0.28 7.94
C GLN A 39 -8.32 -0.14 7.56
N LEU A 40 -8.58 0.21 6.30
CA LEU A 40 -9.89 0.21 5.67
C LEU A 40 -9.98 -0.98 4.70
N LYS A 41 -11.18 -1.25 4.14
CA LYS A 41 -11.40 -2.40 3.24
C LYS A 41 -10.42 -2.52 2.05
N LYS A 42 -9.90 -1.40 1.54
CA LYS A 42 -9.02 -1.37 0.35
C LYS A 42 -7.82 -0.42 0.48
N THR A 43 -7.70 0.26 1.61
CA THR A 43 -6.74 1.34 1.81
C THR A 43 -6.30 1.37 3.26
N VAL A 44 -5.16 1.97 3.53
CA VAL A 44 -4.60 2.19 4.86
C VAL A 44 -4.44 3.69 5.04
N ARG A 45 -4.91 4.22 6.18
CA ARG A 45 -4.60 5.59 6.59
C ARG A 45 -3.26 5.61 7.31
N LEU A 46 -2.32 6.36 6.76
CA LEU A 46 -1.03 6.63 7.38
C LEU A 46 -1.07 8.04 7.98
N PRO A 47 -0.46 8.27 9.15
CA PRO A 47 -0.26 9.61 9.68
C PRO A 47 0.42 10.53 8.66
N ALA A 48 0.14 11.84 8.70
CA ALA A 48 0.76 12.80 7.78
C ALA A 48 2.30 12.88 7.93
N ASP A 49 2.80 12.60 9.13
CA ASP A 49 4.23 12.56 9.47
C ASP A 49 4.85 11.15 9.33
N TRP A 50 4.11 10.21 8.76
CA TRP A 50 4.56 8.83 8.58
C TRP A 50 5.92 8.78 7.89
N LYS A 51 6.87 8.08 8.53
CA LYS A 51 8.20 7.86 7.96
C LYS A 51 8.09 6.79 6.89
N VAL A 52 8.56 7.13 5.69
CA VAL A 52 8.52 6.23 4.54
C VAL A 52 9.31 4.97 4.83
N ASP A 53 8.61 3.84 4.90
CA ASP A 53 9.22 2.52 4.92
C ASP A 53 9.53 2.09 3.48
N THR A 54 10.78 2.27 3.06
CA THR A 54 11.23 1.92 1.70
C THR A 54 11.18 0.42 1.45
N LYS A 55 11.35 -0.42 2.48
CA LYS A 55 11.28 -1.88 2.34
C LYS A 55 9.84 -2.31 2.08
N LEU A 56 8.88 -1.73 2.80
CA LEU A 56 7.46 -1.95 2.54
C LEU A 56 7.09 -1.59 1.10
N LEU A 57 7.56 -0.45 0.59
CA LEU A 57 7.28 -0.04 -0.79
C LEU A 57 7.92 -0.98 -1.83
N ASP A 58 9.16 -1.42 -1.60
CA ASP A 58 9.83 -2.40 -2.47
C ASP A 58 9.09 -3.75 -2.47
N ASP A 59 8.68 -4.24 -1.29
CA ASP A 59 7.90 -5.47 -1.12
C ASP A 59 6.57 -5.38 -1.90
N ILE A 60 5.85 -4.25 -1.79
CA ILE A 60 4.60 -4.02 -2.53
C ILE A 60 4.82 -4.10 -4.04
N VAL A 61 5.87 -3.45 -4.54
CA VAL A 61 6.20 -3.47 -5.97
C VAL A 61 6.56 -4.89 -6.41
N ARG A 62 7.47 -5.56 -5.70
CA ARG A 62 7.90 -6.93 -6.03
C ARG A 62 6.74 -7.92 -6.04
N LEU A 63 5.92 -7.91 -4.99
CA LEU A 63 4.77 -8.81 -4.87
C LEU A 63 3.72 -8.51 -5.94
N SER A 64 3.43 -7.24 -6.22
CA SER A 64 2.44 -6.88 -7.24
C SER A 64 2.89 -7.18 -8.66
N VAL A 65 4.18 -7.04 -8.95
CA VAL A 65 4.76 -7.37 -10.26
C VAL A 65 4.88 -8.88 -10.42
N GLY A 66 5.31 -9.59 -9.37
CA GLY A 66 5.45 -11.05 -9.36
C GLY A 66 4.12 -11.81 -9.31
N ALA A 67 3.07 -11.21 -8.75
CA ALA A 67 1.71 -11.79 -8.71
C ALA A 67 0.94 -11.67 -10.04
N ARG A 68 1.59 -11.30 -11.15
CA ARG A 68 0.99 -11.34 -12.48
C ARG A 68 0.60 -12.77 -12.83
N ARG A 69 -0.71 -13.03 -12.83
CA ARG A 69 -1.34 -14.03 -13.70
C ARG A 69 -1.80 -13.35 -14.98
#